data_AF-A0A1Q5HUW5-F1
#
_entry.id   AF-A0A1Q5HUW5-F1
#
_cell.length_a   1.000
_cell.length_b   1.000
_cell.length_c   1.000
_cell.angle_alpha   90.00
_cell.angle_beta   90.00
_cell.angle_gamma   90.00
#
_symmetry.space_group_name_H-M   'P 1'
#
loop_
_entity.id
_entity.type
_entity.pdbx_description
1 polymer ?
#
loop_
_entity_poly.entity_id
_entity_poly.type
_entity_poly.pdbx_seq_one_letter_code
_entity_poly.pdbx_strand_id
1 'polypeptide(L)'
;MDHEIGQAVDVGLSDDRAARIRADVAIVEELAHYGFEGPTYEVFQDSLLRETEPILKGMLRDGSLGRLAIARFNERGIEFWIHPEDWAALRADAAARDEILIDMQVSALKTFRVNALVNERWNPDHTGPRGAGCLRTYFVGTCIWEFRRAYLKWARARVRWAELHKLSDFGEETPGGTGGILGLLQAPGYLAEPEAIVLTNNFEDILAEQTSQTQAVVGMTIHGFVDTEIADTLKITHGAVRSCKTRFRKALYQAARERRIWIPAQLHTKANHDKQQAGAA
;
A
#
# COMPACT_ATOMS: atom_id res chain seq x y z
N MET A 1 8.81 -17.42 9.92
CA MET A 1 8.77 -15.94 9.99
C MET A 1 10.04 -15.32 10.56
N ASP A 2 10.31 -15.38 11.87
CA ASP A 2 11.53 -14.74 12.41
C ASP A 2 12.83 -15.44 11.96
N HIS A 3 12.76 -16.77 11.73
CA HIS A 3 13.84 -17.51 11.08
C HIS A 3 14.06 -17.07 9.62
N GLU A 4 13.01 -16.69 8.89
CA GLU A 4 13.12 -16.22 7.50
C GLU A 4 13.73 -14.82 7.43
N ILE A 5 13.43 -13.96 8.41
CA ILE A 5 14.10 -12.65 8.55
C ILE A 5 15.59 -12.87 8.85
N GLY A 6 15.89 -13.76 9.80
CA GLY A 6 17.28 -14.13 10.12
C GLY A 6 18.02 -14.67 8.89
N GLN A 7 17.42 -15.60 8.14
CA GLN A 7 17.99 -16.13 6.91
C GLN A 7 18.18 -15.06 5.83
N ALA A 8 17.19 -14.19 5.58
CA ALA A 8 17.30 -13.13 4.58
C ALA A 8 18.42 -12.14 4.91
N VAL A 9 18.63 -11.85 6.20
CA VAL A 9 19.74 -11.01 6.67
C VAL A 9 21.07 -11.77 6.61
N ASP A 10 21.11 -13.03 7.04
CA ASP A 10 22.33 -13.85 7.08
C ASP A 10 22.84 -14.23 5.68
N VAL A 11 21.97 -14.41 4.69
CA VAL A 11 22.35 -14.66 3.28
C VAL A 11 23.13 -13.48 2.68
N GLY A 12 22.95 -12.27 3.21
CA GLY A 12 23.69 -11.08 2.78
C GLY A 12 25.02 -10.86 3.52
N LEU A 13 25.39 -11.70 4.49
CA LEU A 13 26.48 -11.42 5.44
C LEU A 13 27.50 -12.57 5.48
N SER A 14 28.74 -12.25 5.12
CA SER A 14 29.85 -13.21 5.00
C SER A 14 30.46 -13.66 6.34
N ASP A 15 30.14 -12.99 7.46
CA ASP A 15 30.85 -13.20 8.73
C ASP A 15 30.18 -14.25 9.64
N ASP A 16 30.87 -14.63 10.72
CA ASP A 16 30.29 -15.45 11.80
C ASP A 16 29.21 -14.65 12.57
N ARG A 17 28.03 -15.26 12.77
CA ARG A 17 26.89 -14.64 13.47
C ARG A 17 27.23 -14.25 14.90
N ALA A 18 28.02 -15.07 15.61
CA ALA A 18 28.39 -14.78 17.00
C ALA A 18 29.37 -13.60 17.08
N ALA A 19 30.31 -13.48 16.14
CA ALA A 19 31.16 -12.29 16.02
C ALA A 19 30.37 -11.00 15.81
N ARG A 20 29.35 -11.01 14.92
CA ARG A 20 28.47 -9.83 14.72
C ARG A 20 27.76 -9.41 16.00
N ILE A 21 27.18 -10.36 16.72
CA ILE A 21 26.45 -10.07 17.96
C ILE A 21 27.39 -9.46 19.02
N ARG A 22 28.61 -9.97 19.16
CA ARG A 22 29.60 -9.39 20.09
C ARG A 22 29.99 -7.96 19.71
N ALA A 23 30.19 -7.68 18.42
CA ALA A 23 30.49 -6.33 17.95
C ALA A 23 29.32 -5.36 18.24
N ASP A 24 28.09 -5.81 18.00
CA ASP A 24 26.88 -5.05 18.31
C ASP A 24 26.73 -4.73 19.80
N VAL A 25 27.08 -5.67 20.69
CA VAL A 25 27.08 -5.42 22.14
C VAL A 25 28.02 -4.27 22.48
N ALA A 26 29.25 -4.29 21.98
CA ALA A 26 30.23 -3.23 22.23
C ALA A 26 29.75 -1.86 21.70
N ILE A 27 29.10 -1.84 20.53
CA ILE A 27 28.51 -0.62 19.96
C ILE A 27 27.40 -0.08 20.86
N VAL A 28 26.50 -0.94 21.37
CA VAL A 28 25.41 -0.50 22.26
C VAL A 28 25.95 0.04 23.57
N GLU A 29 26.95 -0.60 24.16
CA GLU A 29 27.62 -0.11 25.38
C GLU A 29 28.25 1.27 25.18
N GLU A 30 28.94 1.49 24.05
CA GLU A 30 29.50 2.79 23.70
C GLU A 30 28.42 3.86 23.51
N LEU A 31 27.36 3.55 22.75
CA LEU A 31 26.27 4.50 22.50
C LEU A 31 25.45 4.82 23.76
N ALA A 32 25.33 3.86 24.68
CA ALA A 32 24.64 4.05 25.96
C ALA A 32 25.32 5.11 26.82
N HIS A 33 26.66 5.23 26.75
CA HIS A 33 27.41 6.28 27.45
C HIS A 33 26.97 7.70 27.05
N TYR A 34 26.52 7.86 25.81
CA TYR A 34 26.05 9.12 25.24
C TYR A 34 24.52 9.21 25.15
N GLY A 35 23.78 8.31 25.80
CA GLY A 35 22.31 8.33 25.81
C GLY A 35 21.66 8.05 24.46
N PHE A 36 22.37 7.38 23.54
CA PHE A 36 21.93 7.15 22.16
C PHE A 36 21.58 8.45 21.41
N GLU A 37 22.40 9.49 21.59
CA GLU A 37 22.28 10.79 20.92
C GLU A 37 23.65 11.29 20.43
N GLY A 38 23.64 12.33 19.60
CA GLY A 38 24.83 13.01 19.12
C GLY A 38 25.54 12.31 17.95
N PRO A 39 26.71 12.83 17.54
CA PRO A 39 27.37 12.44 16.29
C PRO A 39 27.70 10.95 16.17
N THR A 40 28.14 10.31 17.26
CA THR A 40 28.44 8.87 17.27
C THR A 40 27.19 8.04 16.96
N TYR A 41 26.04 8.46 17.51
CA TYR A 41 24.77 7.81 17.23
C TYR A 41 24.31 8.05 15.78
N GLU A 42 24.48 9.25 15.25
CA GLU A 42 24.16 9.57 13.85
C GLU A 42 24.98 8.73 12.86
N VAL A 43 26.29 8.55 13.13
CA VAL A 43 27.17 7.67 12.33
C VAL A 43 26.69 6.22 12.38
N PHE A 44 26.32 5.73 13.56
CA PHE A 44 25.74 4.40 13.70
C PHE A 44 24.43 4.24 12.90
N GLN A 45 23.53 5.23 12.96
CA GLN A 45 22.30 5.22 12.18
C GLN A 45 22.57 5.15 10.67
N ASP A 46 23.50 5.96 10.17
CA ASP A 46 23.86 5.96 8.74
C ASP A 46 24.42 4.60 8.30
N SER A 47 25.31 4.00 9.12
CA SER A 47 25.83 2.66 8.84
C SER A 47 24.72 1.62 8.82
N LEU A 48 23.83 1.64 9.82
CA LEU A 48 22.71 0.70 9.91
C LEU A 48 21.75 0.81 8.71
N LEU A 49 21.45 2.03 8.27
CA LEU A 49 20.62 2.27 7.09
C LEU A 49 21.31 1.75 5.82
N ARG A 50 22.58 2.12 5.60
CA ARG A 50 23.37 1.72 4.43
C ARG A 50 23.46 0.21 4.28
N GLU A 51 23.62 -0.51 5.38
CA GLU A 51 23.72 -1.96 5.39
C GLU A 51 22.37 -2.67 5.19
N THR A 52 21.28 -2.09 5.69
CA THR A 52 19.96 -2.72 5.60
C THR A 52 19.18 -2.36 4.35
N GLU A 53 19.47 -1.22 3.73
CA GLU A 53 18.86 -0.75 2.50
C GLU A 53 18.83 -1.81 1.37
N PRO A 54 19.96 -2.43 0.95
CA PRO A 54 19.93 -3.42 -0.13
C PRO A 54 19.09 -4.66 0.20
N ILE A 55 19.07 -5.07 1.47
CA ILE A 55 18.27 -6.21 1.95
C ILE A 55 16.79 -5.85 1.83
N LEU A 56 16.38 -4.70 2.37
CA LEU A 56 14.98 -4.26 2.34
C LEU A 56 14.49 -4.02 0.92
N LYS A 57 15.31 -3.43 0.03
CA LYS A 57 14.99 -3.30 -1.40
C LYS A 57 14.82 -4.64 -2.09
N GLY A 58 15.69 -5.61 -1.80
CA GLY A 58 15.58 -6.98 -2.29
C GLY A 58 14.24 -7.61 -1.87
N MET A 59 13.90 -7.48 -0.59
CA MET A 59 12.67 -8.03 -0.03
C MET A 59 11.39 -7.32 -0.53
N LEU A 60 11.46 -6.03 -0.85
CA LEU A 60 10.36 -5.31 -1.50
C LEU A 60 10.16 -5.82 -2.93
N ARG A 61 11.25 -6.04 -3.67
CA ARG A 61 11.22 -6.49 -5.07
C ARG A 61 10.66 -7.91 -5.22
N ASP A 62 11.08 -8.85 -4.39
CA ASP A 62 10.58 -10.24 -4.42
C ASP A 62 9.26 -10.43 -3.65
N GLY A 63 8.85 -9.39 -2.94
CA GLY A 63 7.65 -9.29 -2.13
C GLY A 63 7.67 -10.05 -0.80
N SER A 64 8.81 -10.57 -0.38
CA SER A 64 8.95 -11.22 0.93
C SER A 64 8.65 -10.26 2.09
N LEU A 65 9.03 -8.98 1.98
CA LEU A 65 8.80 -7.99 3.03
C LEU A 65 7.31 -7.84 3.33
N GLY A 66 6.49 -7.63 2.30
CA GLY A 66 5.04 -7.48 2.49
C GLY A 66 4.36 -8.78 2.92
N ARG A 67 4.83 -9.96 2.49
CA ARG A 67 4.30 -11.26 2.95
C ARG A 67 4.55 -11.44 4.44
N LEU A 68 5.77 -11.15 4.90
CA LEU A 68 6.14 -11.18 6.32
C LEU A 68 5.32 -10.16 7.13
N ALA A 69 5.14 -8.95 6.61
CA ALA A 69 4.32 -7.93 7.27
C ALA A 69 2.86 -8.38 7.40
N ILE A 70 2.21 -8.84 6.32
CA ILE A 70 0.85 -9.37 6.33
C ILE A 70 0.70 -10.45 7.40
N ALA A 71 1.61 -11.42 7.40
CA ALA A 71 1.54 -12.54 8.32
C ALA A 71 1.68 -12.08 9.79
N ARG A 72 2.61 -11.16 10.10
CA ARG A 72 2.75 -10.58 11.45
C ARG A 72 1.54 -9.78 11.93
N PHE A 73 0.92 -9.01 11.05
CA PHE A 73 -0.27 -8.24 11.43
C PHE A 73 -1.48 -9.17 11.64
N ASN A 74 -1.62 -10.21 10.79
CA ASN A 74 -2.68 -11.21 10.93
C ASN A 74 -2.54 -12.02 12.23
N GLU A 75 -1.33 -12.38 12.65
CA GLU A 75 -1.07 -13.02 13.95
C GLU A 75 -1.59 -12.19 15.14
N ARG A 76 -1.69 -10.86 14.98
CA ARG A 76 -2.24 -9.94 15.98
C ARG A 76 -3.72 -9.60 15.76
N GLY A 77 -4.39 -10.28 14.83
CA GLY A 77 -5.78 -9.99 14.45
C GLY A 77 -5.96 -8.64 13.74
N ILE A 78 -4.87 -8.04 13.25
CA ILE A 78 -4.91 -6.77 12.53
C ILE A 78 -4.97 -7.07 11.04
N GLU A 79 -6.05 -6.65 10.40
CA GLU A 79 -6.20 -6.78 8.95
C GLU A 79 -5.16 -5.93 8.21
N PHE A 80 -4.36 -6.62 7.38
CA PHE A 80 -3.42 -6.00 6.48
C PHE A 80 -3.36 -6.75 5.15
N TRP A 81 -3.40 -6.00 4.06
CA TRP A 81 -3.41 -6.52 2.70
C TRP A 81 -2.69 -5.55 1.77
N ILE A 82 -2.09 -6.10 0.72
CA ILE A 82 -1.30 -5.37 -0.29
C ILE A 82 -1.89 -5.68 -1.66
N HIS A 83 -2.14 -4.64 -2.45
CA HIS A 83 -2.75 -4.78 -3.77
C HIS A 83 -1.85 -5.55 -4.76
N PRO A 84 -2.39 -6.43 -5.62
CA PRO A 84 -1.64 -7.12 -6.68
C PRO A 84 -0.82 -6.18 -7.56
N GLU A 85 -1.32 -4.99 -7.88
CA GLU A 85 -0.52 -4.00 -8.60
C GLU A 85 0.53 -3.32 -7.76
N ASP A 86 0.29 -3.12 -6.47
CA ASP A 86 1.33 -2.59 -5.61
C ASP A 86 2.48 -3.60 -5.52
N TRP A 87 2.18 -4.90 -5.54
CA TRP A 87 3.19 -5.94 -5.74
C TRP A 87 3.91 -5.81 -7.07
N ALA A 88 3.18 -5.60 -8.16
CA ALA A 88 3.77 -5.45 -9.50
C ALA A 88 4.65 -4.19 -9.60
N ALA A 89 4.17 -3.05 -9.07
CA ALA A 89 4.86 -1.79 -9.02
C ALA A 89 6.14 -1.90 -8.18
N LEU A 90 6.07 -2.48 -6.97
CA LEU A 90 7.26 -2.67 -6.13
C LEU A 90 8.27 -3.65 -6.75
N ARG A 91 7.81 -4.60 -7.57
CA ARG A 91 8.69 -5.49 -8.33
C ARG A 91 9.38 -4.78 -9.50
N ALA A 92 8.62 -4.00 -10.28
CA ALA A 92 9.08 -3.40 -11.52
C ALA A 92 9.84 -2.08 -11.32
N ASP A 93 9.38 -1.23 -10.40
CA ASP A 93 9.86 0.14 -10.23
C ASP A 93 10.78 0.29 -9.02
N ALA A 94 12.00 0.77 -9.27
CA ALA A 94 12.97 1.09 -8.23
C ALA A 94 12.60 2.36 -7.44
N ALA A 95 12.02 3.37 -8.10
CA ALA A 95 11.65 4.61 -7.45
C ALA A 95 10.51 4.39 -6.43
N ALA A 96 9.50 3.58 -6.78
CA ALA A 96 8.47 3.15 -5.85
C ALA A 96 9.03 2.46 -4.60
N ARG A 97 10.06 1.61 -4.76
CA ARG A 97 10.73 0.96 -3.62
C ARG A 97 11.46 1.98 -2.75
N ASP A 98 12.17 2.93 -3.37
CA ASP A 98 12.92 3.97 -2.66
C ASP A 98 11.98 4.86 -1.83
N GLU A 99 10.85 5.26 -2.39
CA GLU A 99 9.86 6.10 -1.69
C GLU A 99 9.30 5.41 -0.43
N ILE A 100 8.85 4.15 -0.54
CA ILE A 100 8.39 3.39 0.62
C ILE A 100 9.51 3.19 1.63
N LEU A 101 10.71 2.87 1.14
CA LEU A 101 11.85 2.55 1.99
C LEU A 101 12.23 3.73 2.89
N ILE A 102 12.29 4.95 2.33
CA ILE A 102 12.62 6.15 3.09
C ILE A 102 11.61 6.36 4.23
N ASP A 103 10.31 6.35 3.93
CA ASP A 103 9.25 6.54 4.93
C ASP A 103 9.29 5.45 6.02
N MET A 104 9.54 4.20 5.61
CA MET A 104 9.65 3.06 6.51
C MET A 104 10.87 3.18 7.43
N GLN A 105 12.05 3.46 6.87
CA GLN A 105 13.31 3.57 7.62
C GLN A 105 13.29 4.72 8.62
N VAL A 106 12.74 5.89 8.24
CA VAL A 106 12.61 7.04 9.15
C VAL A 106 11.72 6.71 10.35
N SER A 107 10.61 6.01 10.14
CA SER A 107 9.75 5.55 11.25
C SER A 107 10.46 4.47 12.08
N ALA A 108 11.12 3.52 11.41
CA ALA A 108 11.81 2.40 12.04
C ALA A 108 12.98 2.85 12.91
N LEU A 109 13.76 3.86 12.52
CA LEU A 109 14.86 4.38 13.34
C LEU A 109 14.37 4.91 14.68
N LYS A 110 13.24 5.64 14.69
CA LYS A 110 12.63 6.16 15.92
C LYS A 110 12.16 5.01 16.81
N THR A 111 11.41 4.06 16.24
CA THR A 111 10.91 2.88 16.94
C THR A 111 12.05 2.00 17.46
N PHE A 112 13.11 1.85 16.67
CA PHE A 112 14.29 1.07 17.01
C PHE A 112 15.05 1.70 18.17
N ARG A 113 15.35 3.00 18.13
CA ARG A 113 16.00 3.71 19.23
C ARG A 113 15.27 3.49 20.54
N VAL A 114 13.96 3.75 20.55
CA VAL A 114 13.14 3.66 21.77
C VAL A 114 13.05 2.21 22.25
N ASN A 115 12.74 1.27 21.36
CA ASN A 115 12.48 -0.10 21.79
C ASN A 115 13.74 -0.93 21.99
N ALA A 116 14.63 -0.95 21.00
CA ALA A 116 15.81 -1.80 21.02
C ALA A 116 16.85 -1.30 22.01
N LEU A 117 17.12 0.01 21.99
CA LEU A 117 18.25 0.61 22.71
C LEU A 117 17.82 1.16 24.07
N VAL A 118 16.89 2.12 24.11
CA VAL A 118 16.48 2.81 25.35
C VAL A 118 15.71 1.90 26.29
N ASN A 119 14.78 1.10 25.75
CA ASN A 119 13.98 0.15 26.55
C ASN A 119 14.61 -1.25 26.59
N GLU A 120 15.85 -1.42 26.11
CA GLU A 120 16.63 -2.65 26.18
C GLU A 120 15.89 -3.91 25.68
N ARG A 121 14.99 -3.77 24.70
CA ARG A 121 14.23 -4.93 24.17
C ARG A 121 15.04 -5.78 23.21
N TRP A 122 16.17 -5.27 22.72
CA TRP A 122 17.13 -6.11 22.02
C TRP A 122 17.92 -6.91 23.05
N ASN A 123 17.92 -8.24 22.90
CA ASN A 123 18.62 -9.15 23.79
C ASN A 123 19.62 -10.00 22.96
N PRO A 124 20.94 -9.78 23.12
CA PRO A 124 21.98 -10.51 22.40
C PRO A 124 22.08 -11.98 22.84
N ASP A 125 21.53 -12.36 24.00
CA ASP A 125 21.55 -13.72 24.54
C ASP A 125 20.19 -14.42 24.42
N HIS A 126 19.30 -13.93 23.55
CA HIS A 126 17.96 -14.48 23.43
C HIS A 126 17.98 -15.97 23.04
N THR A 127 17.51 -16.85 23.93
CA THR A 127 17.47 -18.32 23.73
C THR A 127 16.12 -18.86 23.25
N GLY A 128 15.17 -17.97 22.94
CA GLY A 128 13.86 -18.37 22.44
C GLY A 128 13.93 -18.99 21.03
N PRO A 129 12.79 -19.40 20.45
CA PRO A 129 12.72 -20.02 19.11
C PRO A 129 13.34 -19.17 17.98
N ARG A 130 13.55 -17.88 18.24
CA ARG A 130 14.15 -16.90 17.34
C ARG A 130 15.69 -16.90 17.39
N GLY A 131 16.26 -17.36 18.50
CA GLY A 131 17.68 -17.25 18.82
C GLY A 131 18.18 -15.81 18.97
N ALA A 132 19.46 -15.67 19.27
CA ALA A 132 20.16 -14.40 19.42
C ALA A 132 20.30 -13.66 18.08
N GLY A 133 19.82 -12.42 17.97
CA GLY A 133 19.88 -11.64 16.74
C GLY A 133 20.86 -10.47 16.84
N CYS A 134 21.57 -10.16 15.75
CA CYS A 134 22.31 -8.89 15.64
C CYS A 134 21.34 -7.69 15.55
N LEU A 135 21.82 -6.48 15.83
CA LEU A 135 21.06 -5.23 15.73
C LEU A 135 20.47 -5.05 14.34
N ARG A 136 21.21 -5.45 13.30
CA ARG A 136 20.75 -5.42 11.91
C ARG A 136 19.48 -6.24 11.71
N THR A 137 19.45 -7.48 12.20
CA THR A 137 18.26 -8.35 12.13
C THR A 137 17.09 -7.77 12.91
N TYR A 138 17.37 -7.22 14.09
CA TYR A 138 16.34 -6.56 14.90
C TYR A 138 15.75 -5.33 14.17
N PHE A 139 16.60 -4.54 13.53
CA PHE A 139 16.21 -3.36 12.76
C PHE A 139 15.36 -3.72 11.54
N VAL A 140 15.74 -4.73 10.76
CA VAL A 140 14.92 -5.26 9.66
C VAL A 140 13.56 -5.73 10.18
N GLY A 141 13.53 -6.44 11.32
CA GLY A 141 12.29 -6.81 12.01
C GLY A 141 11.43 -5.61 12.42
N THR A 142 12.05 -4.49 12.77
CA THR A 142 11.37 -3.22 13.08
C THR A 142 10.82 -2.57 11.80
N CYS A 143 11.58 -2.57 10.71
CA CYS A 143 11.12 -2.08 9.41
C CYS A 143 9.86 -2.83 8.93
N ILE A 144 9.80 -4.15 9.12
CA ILE A 144 8.61 -4.96 8.78
C ILE A 144 7.37 -4.50 9.56
N TRP A 145 7.52 -4.09 10.83
CA TRP A 145 6.41 -3.52 11.61
C TRP A 145 5.98 -2.15 11.07
N GLU A 146 6.93 -1.31 10.66
CA GLU A 146 6.65 0.03 10.15
C GLU A 146 6.13 0.04 8.71
N PHE A 147 6.38 -1.04 7.95
CA PHE A 147 6.03 -1.17 6.54
C PHE A 147 4.56 -0.87 6.27
N ARG A 148 3.63 -1.39 7.09
CA ARG A 148 2.19 -1.16 6.88
C ARG A 148 1.85 0.33 6.81
N ARG A 149 2.44 1.15 7.67
CA ARG A 149 2.19 2.60 7.69
C ARG A 149 2.76 3.27 6.44
N ALA A 150 4.00 2.95 6.09
CA ALA A 150 4.68 3.49 4.91
C ALA A 150 3.93 3.11 3.62
N TYR A 151 3.62 1.83 3.45
CA TYR A 151 2.84 1.31 2.33
C TYR A 151 1.48 2.00 2.19
N LEU A 152 0.69 2.11 3.28
CA LEU A 152 -0.61 2.76 3.21
C LEU A 152 -0.51 4.25 2.86
N LYS A 153 0.58 4.93 3.23
CA LYS A 153 0.82 6.32 2.85
C LYS A 153 1.18 6.42 1.36
N TRP A 154 2.11 5.59 0.90
CA TRP A 154 2.53 5.51 -0.50
C TRP A 154 1.38 5.14 -1.44
N ALA A 155 0.62 4.09 -1.14
CA ALA A 155 -0.51 3.66 -1.97
C ALA A 155 -1.57 4.76 -2.12
N ARG A 156 -1.83 5.53 -1.05
CA ARG A 156 -2.71 6.72 -1.11
C ARG A 156 -2.13 7.86 -1.94
N ALA A 157 -0.81 8.07 -1.90
CA ALA A 157 -0.15 9.08 -2.71
C ALA A 157 -0.19 8.72 -4.19
N ARG A 158 0.13 7.47 -4.55
CA ARG A 158 0.06 6.94 -5.92
C ARG A 158 -1.32 7.16 -6.54
N VAL A 159 -2.37 6.82 -5.81
CA VAL A 159 -3.75 6.97 -6.30
C VAL A 159 -4.12 8.44 -6.50
N ARG A 160 -3.74 9.32 -5.58
CA ARG A 160 -3.97 10.77 -5.75
C ARG A 160 -3.16 11.36 -6.89
N TRP A 161 -1.93 10.88 -7.10
CA TRP A 161 -1.10 11.33 -8.21
C TRP A 161 -1.72 10.94 -9.54
N ALA A 162 -2.22 9.71 -9.66
CA ALA A 162 -3.01 9.26 -10.80
C ALA A 162 -4.31 10.07 -10.98
N GLU A 163 -5.00 10.46 -9.89
CA GLU A 163 -6.18 11.33 -9.95
C GLU A 163 -5.85 12.76 -10.44
N LEU A 164 -4.76 13.35 -9.96
CA LEU A 164 -4.34 14.71 -10.33
C LEU A 164 -3.87 14.79 -11.78
N HIS A 165 -3.13 13.79 -12.26
CA HIS A 165 -2.69 13.74 -13.66
C HIS A 165 -3.87 13.51 -14.61
N LYS A 166 -4.92 12.81 -14.15
CA LYS A 166 -6.20 12.75 -14.88
C LYS A 166 -6.87 14.12 -14.96
N LEU A 167 -6.94 14.87 -13.86
CA LEU A 167 -7.58 16.20 -13.83
C LEU A 167 -6.84 17.25 -14.68
N SER A 168 -5.52 17.13 -14.83
CA SER A 168 -4.72 18.05 -15.64
C SER A 168 -4.92 17.87 -17.16
N ASP A 169 -5.33 16.68 -17.62
CA ASP A 169 -5.66 16.42 -19.03
C ASP A 169 -7.09 16.84 -19.41
N PHE A 170 -7.97 17.09 -18.42
CA PHE A 170 -9.37 17.53 -18.64
C PHE A 170 -9.56 19.05 -18.59
N GLY A 171 -8.55 19.81 -18.98
CA GLY A 171 -8.66 21.26 -19.17
C GLY A 171 -9.49 21.65 -20.40
N GLU A 172 -10.76 21.25 -20.47
CA GLU A 172 -11.88 22.01 -21.06
C GLU A 172 -13.23 21.34 -20.74
N GLU A 173 -14.21 22.17 -20.44
CA GLU A 173 -15.45 21.95 -19.68
C GLU A 173 -16.41 20.87 -20.24
N THR A 174 -17.13 20.14 -19.37
CA THR A 174 -18.47 19.62 -19.74
C THR A 174 -19.51 19.75 -18.62
N PRO A 175 -20.64 20.41 -18.89
CA PRO A 175 -21.78 20.49 -17.99
C PRO A 175 -22.60 19.19 -18.07
N GLY A 176 -22.46 18.33 -17.07
CA GLY A 176 -23.14 17.03 -17.07
C GLY A 176 -22.62 16.05 -16.00
N GLY A 177 -22.41 16.54 -14.78
CA GLY A 177 -22.43 15.76 -13.52
C GLY A 177 -21.95 14.30 -13.52
N THR A 178 -20.83 13.96 -14.17
CA THR A 178 -20.28 12.59 -14.14
C THR A 178 -19.07 12.48 -13.22
N GLY A 179 -19.24 12.98 -11.99
CA GLY A 179 -18.26 12.80 -10.91
C GLY A 179 -18.42 11.43 -10.24
N GLY A 180 -17.48 10.50 -10.46
CA GLY A 180 -17.43 9.20 -9.76
C GLY A 180 -16.71 8.10 -10.54
N ILE A 181 -16.73 6.87 -10.01
CA ILE A 181 -16.08 5.66 -10.58
C ILE A 181 -16.38 5.48 -12.08
N LEU A 182 -17.59 5.85 -12.50
CA LEU A 182 -18.05 5.67 -13.87
C LEU A 182 -17.49 6.73 -14.84
N GLY A 183 -17.23 7.95 -14.36
CA GLY A 183 -16.55 8.98 -15.14
C GLY A 183 -15.06 8.68 -15.34
N LEU A 184 -14.43 7.99 -14.38
CA LEU A 184 -13.05 7.50 -14.54
C LEU A 184 -12.92 6.44 -15.64
N LEU A 185 -13.99 5.74 -15.99
CA LEU A 185 -14.02 4.74 -17.07
C LEU A 185 -14.31 5.35 -18.45
N GLN A 186 -14.73 6.61 -18.50
CA GLN A 186 -15.11 7.33 -19.72
C GLN A 186 -13.96 8.12 -20.35
N ALA A 187 -12.80 8.23 -19.69
CA ALA A 187 -11.64 8.97 -20.21
C ALA A 187 -11.08 8.30 -21.48
N PRO A 188 -11.32 8.83 -22.70
CA PRO A 188 -10.91 8.19 -23.92
C PRO A 188 -9.47 8.60 -24.24
N GLY A 189 -8.55 7.63 -24.30
CA GLY A 189 -7.30 7.79 -25.04
C GLY A 189 -5.99 7.88 -24.26
N TYR A 190 -5.98 7.87 -22.93
CA TYR A 190 -4.73 7.91 -22.15
C TYR A 190 -4.71 6.91 -20.99
N LEU A 191 -5.09 5.67 -21.31
CA LEU A 191 -4.69 4.50 -20.55
C LEU A 191 -3.33 4.00 -21.09
N ALA A 192 -2.35 4.90 -21.14
CA ALA A 192 -0.95 4.50 -21.20
C ALA A 192 -0.54 4.20 -19.75
N GLU A 193 0.00 3.00 -19.49
CA GLU A 193 0.50 2.54 -18.18
C GLU A 193 -0.61 2.07 -17.17
N PRO A 194 -0.27 1.16 -16.22
CA PRO A 194 -1.06 -0.01 -15.79
C PRO A 194 -2.37 0.26 -15.02
N GLU A 195 -2.75 1.52 -14.85
CA GLU A 195 -3.95 2.00 -14.15
C GLU A 195 -5.26 1.65 -14.89
N ALA A 196 -5.14 1.37 -16.19
CA ALA A 196 -6.17 0.80 -17.07
C ALA A 196 -6.56 -0.64 -16.72
N ILE A 197 -5.53 -1.43 -16.36
CA ILE A 197 -5.60 -2.88 -16.20
C ILE A 197 -6.25 -3.26 -14.86
N VAL A 198 -6.15 -2.34 -13.89
CA VAL A 198 -6.58 -2.41 -12.48
C VAL A 198 -8.08 -2.49 -12.30
N LEU A 199 -8.79 -1.68 -13.07
CA LEU A 199 -10.23 -1.81 -13.17
C LEU A 199 -10.52 -3.01 -14.07
N THR A 200 -9.99 -3.09 -15.28
CA THR A 200 -10.46 -4.03 -16.31
C THR A 200 -10.42 -5.52 -15.94
N ASN A 201 -9.36 -6.08 -15.34
CA ASN A 201 -9.29 -7.54 -15.15
C ASN A 201 -10.34 -8.10 -14.17
N ASN A 202 -10.63 -7.40 -13.07
CA ASN A 202 -11.68 -7.84 -12.12
C ASN A 202 -13.02 -7.13 -12.35
N PHE A 203 -13.02 -6.00 -13.06
CA PHE A 203 -14.25 -5.29 -13.42
C PHE A 203 -15.05 -6.05 -14.48
N GLU A 204 -14.39 -6.61 -15.50
CA GLU A 204 -15.07 -7.42 -16.52
C GLU A 204 -15.73 -8.65 -15.90
N ASP A 205 -15.05 -9.32 -14.95
CA ASP A 205 -15.63 -10.42 -14.18
C ASP A 205 -16.86 -9.98 -13.37
N ILE A 206 -16.76 -8.86 -12.63
CA ILE A 206 -17.88 -8.34 -11.83
C ILE A 206 -19.05 -7.88 -12.73
N LEU A 207 -18.74 -7.35 -13.92
CA LEU A 207 -19.72 -6.95 -14.92
C LEU A 207 -20.42 -8.18 -15.51
N ALA A 208 -19.66 -9.23 -15.85
CA ALA A 208 -20.16 -10.50 -16.35
C ALA A 208 -21.09 -11.20 -15.36
N GLU A 209 -20.87 -11.02 -14.04
CA GLU A 209 -21.76 -11.50 -12.98
C GLU A 209 -23.13 -10.76 -12.92
N GLN A 210 -23.28 -9.61 -13.59
CA GLN A 210 -24.54 -8.84 -13.58
C GLN A 210 -25.57 -9.32 -14.61
N THR A 211 -26.80 -8.83 -14.50
CA THR A 211 -27.83 -9.07 -15.52
C THR A 211 -27.43 -8.44 -16.86
N SER A 212 -27.83 -9.05 -17.97
CA SER A 212 -27.59 -8.55 -19.34
C SER A 212 -27.98 -7.09 -19.53
N GLN A 213 -29.09 -6.66 -18.94
CA GLN A 213 -29.52 -5.26 -18.95
C GLN A 213 -28.53 -4.33 -18.20
N THR A 214 -27.99 -4.77 -17.06
CA THR A 214 -27.01 -3.99 -16.31
C THR A 214 -25.68 -3.92 -17.08
N GLN A 215 -25.28 -5.04 -17.70
CA GLN A 215 -24.10 -5.09 -18.57
C GLN A 215 -24.21 -4.10 -19.72
N ALA A 216 -25.33 -4.10 -20.45
CA ALA A 216 -25.57 -3.19 -21.56
C ALA A 216 -25.56 -1.72 -21.12
N VAL A 217 -26.25 -1.39 -20.03
CA VAL A 217 -26.26 -0.01 -19.49
C VAL A 217 -24.87 0.46 -19.09
N VAL A 218 -24.11 -0.37 -18.37
CA VAL A 218 -22.76 -0.03 -17.91
C VAL A 218 -21.79 0.06 -19.09
N GLY A 219 -21.83 -0.90 -20.02
CA GLY A 219 -21.02 -0.90 -21.24
C GLY A 219 -21.26 0.35 -22.09
N MET A 220 -22.51 0.70 -22.37
CA MET A 220 -22.83 1.95 -23.08
C MET A 220 -22.34 3.18 -22.31
N THR A 221 -22.41 3.16 -20.97
CA THR A 221 -21.88 4.29 -20.20
C THR A 221 -20.36 4.41 -20.34
N ILE A 222 -19.62 3.30 -20.32
CA ILE A 222 -18.17 3.29 -20.54
C ILE A 222 -17.82 3.85 -21.92
N HIS A 223 -18.64 3.54 -22.93
CA HIS A 223 -18.51 4.10 -24.28
C HIS A 223 -18.98 5.56 -24.41
N GLY A 224 -19.29 6.25 -23.31
CA GLY A 224 -19.57 7.68 -23.29
C GLY A 224 -21.02 8.08 -23.62
N PHE A 225 -21.94 7.12 -23.74
CA PHE A 225 -23.35 7.44 -23.97
C PHE A 225 -23.98 8.09 -22.73
N VAL A 226 -24.82 9.11 -22.94
CA VAL A 226 -25.54 9.78 -21.84
C VAL A 226 -26.80 9.00 -21.43
N ASP A 227 -27.29 9.18 -20.19
CA ASP A 227 -28.39 8.37 -19.63
C ASP A 227 -29.68 8.39 -20.48
N THR A 228 -29.95 9.51 -21.14
CA THR A 228 -31.10 9.66 -22.06
C THR A 228 -30.91 8.81 -23.32
N GLU A 229 -29.72 8.83 -23.93
CA GLU A 229 -29.39 8.02 -25.10
C GLU A 229 -29.41 6.53 -24.79
N ILE A 230 -28.93 6.14 -23.61
CA ILE A 230 -28.97 4.76 -23.13
C ILE A 230 -30.43 4.30 -22.94
N ALA A 231 -31.26 5.14 -22.32
CA ALA A 231 -32.67 4.85 -22.09
C ALA A 231 -33.42 4.63 -23.42
N ASP A 232 -33.21 5.53 -24.38
CA ASP A 232 -33.85 5.47 -25.70
C ASP A 232 -33.35 4.26 -26.50
N THR A 233 -32.04 3.99 -26.50
CA THR A 233 -31.42 2.89 -27.24
C THR A 233 -31.88 1.53 -26.70
N LEU A 234 -31.92 1.37 -25.38
CA LEU A 234 -32.33 0.12 -24.74
C LEU A 234 -33.86 0.01 -24.56
N LYS A 235 -34.62 1.06 -24.95
CA LYS A 235 -36.08 1.17 -24.77
C LYS A 235 -36.51 0.94 -23.31
N ILE A 236 -35.76 1.50 -22.37
CA ILE A 236 -36.03 1.43 -20.94
C ILE A 236 -36.24 2.84 -20.37
N THR A 237 -36.79 2.93 -19.16
CA THR A 237 -36.96 4.23 -18.52
C THR A 237 -35.61 4.78 -18.01
N HIS A 238 -35.48 6.10 -17.95
CA HIS A 238 -34.33 6.77 -17.33
C HIS A 238 -34.12 6.30 -15.87
N GLY A 239 -35.22 6.02 -15.14
CA GLY A 239 -35.17 5.43 -13.79
C GLY A 239 -34.56 4.03 -13.76
N ALA A 240 -34.78 3.22 -14.81
CA ALA A 240 -34.18 1.89 -14.94
C ALA A 240 -32.67 1.97 -15.23
N VAL A 241 -32.22 2.93 -16.05
CA VAL A 241 -30.78 3.21 -16.28
C VAL A 241 -30.08 3.52 -14.95
N ARG A 242 -30.64 4.46 -14.18
CA ARG A 242 -30.10 4.83 -12.86
C ARG A 242 -30.08 3.67 -11.87
N SER A 243 -31.10 2.82 -11.89
CA SER A 243 -31.20 1.62 -11.04
C SER A 243 -30.14 0.59 -11.40
N CYS A 244 -29.87 0.37 -12.70
CA CYS A 244 -28.80 -0.51 -13.17
C CYS A 244 -27.41 -0.01 -12.72
N LYS A 245 -27.11 1.28 -12.94
CA LYS A 245 -25.86 1.91 -12.45
C LYS A 245 -25.70 1.79 -10.94
N THR A 246 -26.79 1.99 -10.19
CA THR A 246 -26.78 1.87 -8.73
C THR A 246 -26.53 0.45 -8.27
N ARG A 247 -27.13 -0.55 -8.92
CA ARG A 247 -26.94 -1.97 -8.62
C ARG A 247 -25.49 -2.38 -8.86
N PHE A 248 -24.93 -2.01 -10.01
CA PHE A 248 -23.55 -2.31 -10.34
C PHE A 248 -22.57 -1.63 -9.36
N ARG A 249 -22.83 -0.37 -8.99
CA ARG A 249 -22.04 0.31 -7.95
C ARG A 249 -22.08 -0.43 -6.60
N LYS A 250 -23.23 -0.99 -6.21
CA LYS A 250 -23.32 -1.84 -4.99
C LYS A 250 -22.50 -3.12 -5.14
N ALA A 251 -22.52 -3.76 -6.31
CA ALA A 251 -21.71 -4.94 -6.60
C ALA A 251 -20.20 -4.62 -6.50
N LEU A 252 -19.76 -3.48 -7.03
CA LEU A 252 -18.37 -3.02 -6.87
C LEU A 252 -18.00 -2.82 -5.39
N TYR A 253 -18.84 -2.15 -4.60
CA TYR A 253 -18.56 -2.00 -3.15
C TYR A 253 -18.58 -3.32 -2.40
N GLN A 254 -19.40 -4.27 -2.81
CA GLN A 254 -19.44 -5.60 -2.22
C GLN A 254 -18.18 -6.39 -2.58
N ALA A 255 -17.78 -6.38 -3.84
CA ALA A 255 -16.51 -6.94 -4.30
C ALA A 255 -15.30 -6.28 -3.60
N ALA A 256 -15.39 -4.99 -3.29
CA ALA A 256 -14.37 -4.30 -2.51
C ALA A 256 -14.31 -4.75 -1.04
N ARG A 257 -15.47 -5.03 -0.42
CA ARG A 257 -15.56 -5.63 0.92
C ARG A 257 -15.02 -7.06 0.94
N GLU A 258 -15.25 -7.81 -0.13
CA GLU A 258 -14.75 -9.17 -0.34
C GLU A 258 -13.28 -9.21 -0.79
N ARG A 259 -12.62 -8.04 -0.88
CA ARG A 259 -11.23 -7.87 -1.31
C ARG A 259 -10.94 -8.38 -2.73
N ARG A 260 -11.96 -8.47 -3.58
CA ARG A 260 -11.82 -8.78 -5.01
C ARG A 260 -11.32 -7.56 -5.79
N ILE A 261 -11.66 -6.35 -5.35
CA ILE A 261 -11.18 -5.08 -5.93
C ILE A 261 -10.89 -4.05 -4.83
N TRP A 262 -10.16 -2.98 -5.14
CA TRP A 262 -10.01 -1.84 -4.24
C TRP A 262 -10.72 -0.62 -4.83
N ILE A 263 -11.52 0.08 -4.00
CA ILE A 263 -12.18 1.33 -4.37
C ILE A 263 -11.60 2.43 -3.49
N PRO A 264 -10.87 3.43 -4.05
CA PRO A 264 -10.36 4.58 -3.31
C PRO A 264 -11.44 5.23 -2.46
N ALA A 265 -11.13 5.56 -1.20
CA ALA A 265 -12.08 6.16 -0.24
C ALA A 265 -12.78 7.41 -0.78
N GLN A 266 -12.12 8.16 -1.66
CA GLN A 266 -12.60 9.35 -2.35
C GLN A 266 -13.74 9.06 -3.32
N LEU A 267 -13.80 7.83 -3.85
CA LEU A 267 -14.87 7.33 -4.72
C LEU A 267 -16.03 6.74 -3.92
N HIS A 268 -15.96 6.72 -2.58
CA HIS A 268 -17.08 6.36 -1.71
C HIS A 268 -18.03 7.54 -1.64
N THR A 269 -19.01 7.52 -2.52
CA THR A 269 -20.13 8.45 -2.64
C THR A 269 -20.92 8.70 -1.34
N LYS A 270 -20.70 7.92 -0.26
CA LYS A 270 -21.29 8.16 1.06
C LYS A 270 -20.49 9.10 1.98
N ALA A 271 -19.19 9.30 1.78
CA ALA A 271 -18.35 10.00 2.77
C ALA A 271 -18.40 11.54 2.69
N ASN A 272 -18.84 12.13 1.58
CA ASN A 272 -18.88 13.58 1.41
C ASN A 272 -20.17 14.25 1.89
N HIS A 273 -21.28 13.52 2.03
CA HIS A 273 -22.54 14.12 2.49
C HIS A 273 -22.55 14.42 4.00
N ASP A 274 -21.96 13.53 4.82
CA ASP A 274 -21.96 13.70 6.28
C ASP A 274 -21.00 14.81 6.76
N LYS A 275 -19.91 15.08 6.01
CA LYS A 275 -18.98 16.18 6.33
C LYS A 275 -19.50 17.57 5.95
N GLN A 276 -20.39 17.68 4.96
CA GLN A 276 -20.99 18.97 4.60
C GLN A 276 -22.15 19.36 5.53
N GLN A 277 -22.83 18.41 6.17
CA GLN A 277 -23.89 18.72 7.15
C GLN A 277 -23.35 19.05 8.55
N ALA A 278 -22.16 18.58 8.93
CA ALA A 278 -21.55 18.88 10.23
C ALA A 278 -20.82 20.23 10.30
N GLY A 279 -20.66 20.94 9.18
CA GLY A 279 -19.98 22.25 9.12
C GLY A 279 -20.91 23.45 8.91
N ALA A 280 -22.22 23.24 8.95
CA ALA A 280 -23.24 24.27 8.71
C ALA A 280 -24.28 24.39 9.85
N ALA A 281 -23.89 24.01 11.07
CA ALA A 281 -24.67 24.19 12.29
C ALA A 281 -23.86 24.95 13.34
#